data_AF-A0A6N4QQI8-F1
#
_entry.id   AF-A0A6N4QQI8-F1
#
_cell.length_a   1.000
_cell.length_b   1.000
_cell.length_c   1.000
_cell.angle_alpha   90.00
_cell.angle_beta   90.00
_cell.angle_gamma   90.00
#
_symmetry.space_group_name_H-M   'P 1'
#
loop_
_entity.id
_entity.type
_entity.pdbx_description
1 polymer ?
#
loop_
_entity_poly.entity_id
_entity_poly.type
_entity_poly.pdbx_seq_one_letter_code
_entity_poly.pdbx_strand_id
1 'polypeptide(L)'
;MEQHKYNLGIIGNGSYIAHINTKAEIVWLCWPNFDSSPIFGNLIDERCGSFSLIPQSKILSHSQSYLENTNILRTDIVTETGSFAVVDFAPRYYKNGVLHYKRNLYRKIIPLDGNIKIKILINLTYSYGNEILLPKVTSNLIQYESSEFKINLLANVSVNQIIKGNYFQLNQTLYLGLFESAPEEIILNEWIESEFTKTKSYWQNWVKHCTIPNFAQKQQIRSALCLKLHQFQETGAIIAASTTSLPEAPKSGRNWDYRFCWLRDGFYTLLALTNLGQFEELERYSQYISNLTPTKEGRFQPLYSIFGESLLEEKILELDGYLKNGPVRIGNSAYTHKQNDAYGQILLSLLPLYLDERIPEKNRFHNLNLVKNILEQIELTMDEPDAGLWEFRNFSQKHCYTFLFHWIGAKAAREIALQLGQDQIVNKTEILMKKAEKNIEACYDEELGCYTQAQGKKDLDASLLQLITLGYLDPKTEKAKSHIKAIENSLKSKNGFMYRYLHQDDFGTPETTFLVCTFWYIEALACMDRVNEAIALFDYVCEHSNQLGLFSEDLESKTGGQWGNFPQTYSHVGLVNAAQKISEKKSKSLFW
;
A
#
# COMPACT_ATOMS: atom_id res chain seq x y z
N MET A 1 0.25 25.66 -13.11
CA MET A 1 1.27 24.98 -12.28
C MET A 1 1.48 23.61 -12.88
N GLU A 2 2.72 23.13 -12.89
CA GLU A 2 3.03 21.78 -13.37
C GLU A 2 2.45 20.75 -12.39
N GLN A 3 1.81 19.70 -12.90
CA GLN A 3 1.20 18.66 -12.09
C GLN A 3 2.30 17.86 -11.39
N HIS A 4 2.32 17.87 -10.05
CA HIS A 4 3.28 17.08 -9.29
C HIS A 4 3.00 15.58 -9.45
N LYS A 5 4.01 14.78 -9.78
CA LYS A 5 3.95 13.32 -9.83
C LYS A 5 5.24 12.72 -9.27
N TYR A 6 5.13 11.61 -8.55
CA TYR A 6 6.29 10.84 -8.10
C TYR A 6 6.92 10.08 -9.27
N ASN A 7 8.04 10.60 -9.77
CA ASN A 7 8.85 9.98 -10.83
C ASN A 7 9.67 8.79 -10.30
N LEU A 8 9.01 7.86 -9.65
CA LEU A 8 9.58 6.72 -8.92
C LEU A 8 8.93 5.41 -9.36
N GLY A 9 9.74 4.37 -9.57
CA GLY A 9 9.30 2.98 -9.63
C GLY A 9 9.72 2.24 -8.37
N ILE A 10 8.97 1.20 -8.00
CA ILE A 10 9.29 0.33 -6.87
C ILE A 10 9.70 -1.08 -7.32
N ILE A 11 10.66 -1.67 -6.62
CA ILE A 11 10.98 -3.10 -6.67
C ILE A 11 10.96 -3.67 -5.26
N GLY A 12 10.75 -4.98 -5.12
CA GLY A 12 10.77 -5.64 -3.81
C GLY A 12 10.43 -7.12 -3.94
N ASN A 13 10.47 -7.82 -2.82
CA ASN A 13 10.16 -9.25 -2.75
C ASN A 13 9.33 -9.64 -1.51
N GLY A 14 8.75 -8.66 -0.81
CA GLY A 14 7.99 -8.85 0.43
C GLY A 14 8.85 -8.85 1.70
N SER A 15 10.17 -8.69 1.60
CA SER A 15 11.04 -8.40 2.76
C SER A 15 11.45 -6.93 2.84
N TYR A 16 11.58 -6.27 1.69
CA TYR A 16 11.86 -4.84 1.55
C TYR A 16 11.22 -4.31 0.26
N ILE A 17 11.12 -2.98 0.15
CA ILE A 17 10.76 -2.24 -1.06
C ILE A 17 11.81 -1.13 -1.28
N ALA A 18 12.35 -1.05 -2.49
CA ALA A 18 13.24 0.04 -2.91
C ALA A 18 12.55 0.95 -3.93
N HIS A 19 12.74 2.25 -3.82
CA HIS A 19 12.26 3.26 -4.78
C HIS A 19 13.38 3.75 -5.67
N ILE A 20 13.12 3.81 -6.96
CA ILE A 20 14.10 4.09 -8.00
C ILE A 20 13.57 5.21 -8.89
N ASN A 21 14.30 6.32 -8.97
CA ASN A 21 13.91 7.45 -9.81
C ASN A 21 14.15 7.19 -11.31
N THR A 22 13.71 8.09 -12.17
CA THR A 22 13.86 7.99 -13.64
C THR A 22 15.31 8.09 -14.13
N LYS A 23 16.28 8.37 -13.25
CA LYS A 23 17.71 8.33 -13.53
C LYS A 23 18.38 7.05 -13.00
N ALA A 24 17.58 6.04 -12.63
CA ALA A 24 18.01 4.76 -12.07
C ALA A 24 18.75 4.87 -10.72
N GLU A 25 18.56 5.95 -9.97
CA GLU A 25 19.07 6.07 -8.60
C GLU A 25 18.08 5.46 -7.61
N ILE A 26 18.57 4.61 -6.69
CA ILE A 26 17.78 4.16 -5.54
C ILE A 26 17.79 5.27 -4.51
N VAL A 27 16.61 5.84 -4.27
CA VAL A 27 16.40 7.03 -3.43
C VAL A 27 15.75 6.74 -2.09
N TRP A 28 15.16 5.56 -1.95
CA TRP A 28 14.53 5.08 -0.73
C TRP A 28 14.70 3.57 -0.62
N LEU A 29 15.21 3.10 0.51
CA LEU A 29 15.28 1.69 0.88
C LEU A 29 15.44 1.58 2.40
N CYS A 30 14.37 1.20 3.10
CA CYS A 30 14.42 0.80 4.50
C CYS A 30 15.11 -0.57 4.64
N TRP A 31 15.93 -0.72 5.67
CA TRP A 31 16.67 -1.96 5.90
C TRP A 31 16.91 -2.22 7.39
N PRO A 32 16.78 -3.46 7.88
CA PRO A 32 16.42 -4.66 7.11
C PRO A 32 14.93 -4.79 6.78
N ASN A 33 14.07 -4.02 7.44
CA ASN A 33 12.61 -4.16 7.35
C ASN A 33 11.93 -2.86 6.88
N PHE A 34 10.62 -2.93 6.61
CA PHE A 34 9.85 -1.78 6.12
C PHE A 34 9.84 -0.58 7.07
N ASP A 35 9.71 -0.82 8.37
CA ASP A 35 9.66 0.19 9.43
C ASP A 35 11.05 0.57 10.00
N SER A 36 12.13 -0.06 9.50
CA SER A 36 13.51 0.29 9.86
C SER A 36 13.96 1.63 9.28
N SER A 37 15.10 2.15 9.74
CA SER A 37 15.69 3.34 9.16
C SER A 37 16.11 3.11 7.70
N PRO A 38 15.96 4.11 6.80
CA PRO A 38 16.45 4.00 5.43
C PRO A 38 17.98 3.92 5.38
N ILE A 39 18.48 2.94 4.62
CA ILE A 39 19.90 2.92 4.22
C ILE A 39 20.17 3.80 2.99
N PHE A 40 19.13 4.01 2.20
CA PHE A 40 19.02 5.05 1.18
C PHE A 40 17.74 5.82 1.46
N GLY A 41 17.83 7.13 1.60
CA GLY A 41 16.74 7.99 2.05
C GLY A 41 16.85 9.42 1.51
N ASN A 42 17.64 9.65 0.46
CA ASN A 42 17.75 10.98 -0.17
C ASN A 42 16.41 11.52 -0.70
N LEU A 43 15.37 10.70 -0.76
CA LEU A 43 14.00 11.15 -1.01
C LEU A 43 13.52 12.20 0.01
N ILE A 44 13.88 12.06 1.29
CA ILE A 44 13.47 12.99 2.35
C ILE A 44 14.58 13.96 2.78
N ASP A 45 15.85 13.56 2.66
CA ASP A 45 17.00 14.40 3.02
C ASP A 45 18.28 13.87 2.37
N GLU A 46 19.05 14.72 1.71
CA GLU A 46 20.28 14.32 0.98
C GLU A 46 21.33 13.63 1.87
N ARG A 47 21.30 13.88 3.19
CA ARG A 47 22.18 13.22 4.16
C ARG A 47 21.86 11.73 4.33
N CYS A 48 20.65 11.29 4.00
CA CYS A 48 20.21 9.90 4.20
C CYS A 48 20.65 8.92 3.10
N GLY A 49 21.66 9.26 2.30
CA GLY A 49 22.29 8.32 1.38
C GLY A 49 21.48 7.95 0.14
N SER A 50 22.17 7.43 -0.88
CA SER A 50 21.58 6.95 -2.14
C SER A 50 22.52 5.99 -2.89
N PHE A 51 21.98 5.30 -3.90
CA PHE A 51 22.77 4.49 -4.84
C PHE A 51 22.53 4.96 -6.28
N SER A 52 23.44 5.78 -6.77
CA SER A 52 23.35 6.50 -8.05
C SER A 52 24.27 5.91 -9.14
N LEU A 53 23.80 6.00 -10.38
CA LEU A 53 24.55 5.74 -11.60
C LEU A 53 24.65 7.03 -12.40
N ILE A 54 25.86 7.58 -12.53
CA ILE A 54 26.07 8.90 -13.14
C ILE A 54 26.81 8.72 -14.46
N PRO A 55 26.18 8.98 -15.62
CA PRO A 55 26.90 9.06 -16.88
C PRO A 55 27.77 10.31 -16.93
N GLN A 56 28.93 10.21 -17.58
CA GLN A 56 29.85 11.35 -17.76
C GLN A 56 29.25 12.42 -18.69
N SER A 57 28.53 11.96 -19.71
CA SER A 57 27.87 12.80 -20.71
C SER A 57 26.48 13.20 -20.23
N LYS A 58 25.97 14.33 -20.71
CA LYS A 58 24.63 14.83 -20.36
C LYS A 58 23.55 13.83 -20.76
N ILE A 59 22.58 13.59 -19.86
CA ILE A 59 21.37 12.82 -20.16
C ILE A 59 20.45 13.67 -21.04
N LEU A 60 20.07 13.13 -22.19
CA LEU A 60 19.16 13.74 -23.15
C LEU A 60 17.71 13.32 -22.89
N SER A 61 17.50 12.05 -22.57
CA SER A 61 16.18 11.51 -22.24
C SER A 61 16.29 10.26 -21.39
N HIS A 62 15.21 9.94 -20.68
CA HIS A 62 15.06 8.69 -19.94
C HIS A 62 13.65 8.15 -20.10
N SER A 63 13.49 6.83 -19.97
CA SER A 63 12.19 6.19 -19.87
C SER A 63 12.26 5.05 -18.87
N GLN A 64 11.19 4.86 -18.11
CA GLN A 64 11.12 3.81 -17.10
C GLN A 64 9.89 2.94 -17.36
N SER A 65 10.04 1.63 -17.27
CA SER A 65 8.97 0.67 -17.48
C SER A 65 9.18 -0.58 -16.64
N TYR A 66 8.10 -1.25 -16.26
CA TYR A 66 8.17 -2.59 -15.73
C TYR A 66 8.27 -3.60 -16.87
N LEU A 67 9.08 -4.65 -16.69
CA LEU A 67 8.96 -5.81 -17.57
C LEU A 67 7.57 -6.43 -17.40
N GLU A 68 7.00 -6.89 -18.51
CA GLU A 68 5.60 -7.33 -18.60
C GLU A 68 5.20 -8.28 -17.47
N ASN A 69 4.18 -7.86 -16.71
CA ASN A 69 3.58 -8.59 -15.59
C ASN A 69 4.58 -8.96 -14.50
N THR A 70 5.50 -8.04 -14.17
CA THR A 70 6.50 -8.23 -13.10
C THR A 70 6.69 -7.01 -12.21
N ASN A 71 7.40 -7.23 -11.09
CA ASN A 71 8.03 -6.19 -10.27
C ASN A 71 9.52 -6.02 -10.62
N ILE A 72 9.89 -6.19 -11.89
CA ILE A 72 11.24 -5.96 -12.40
C ILE A 72 11.24 -4.64 -13.19
N LEU A 73 12.05 -3.69 -12.76
CA LEU A 73 12.06 -2.34 -13.31
C LEU A 73 13.19 -2.19 -14.32
N ARG A 74 12.89 -1.60 -15.47
CA ARG A 74 13.86 -1.19 -16.50
C ARG A 74 13.84 0.32 -16.64
N THR A 75 15.01 0.94 -16.55
CA THR A 75 15.21 2.37 -16.82
C THR A 75 16.18 2.51 -17.98
N ASP A 76 15.72 3.05 -19.11
CA ASP A 76 16.54 3.36 -20.27
C ASP A 76 17.01 4.81 -20.19
N ILE A 77 18.30 5.05 -20.41
CA ILE A 77 18.96 6.35 -20.32
C ILE A 77 19.69 6.62 -21.64
N VAL A 78 19.34 7.74 -22.27
CA VAL A 78 20.00 8.23 -23.48
C VAL A 78 20.85 9.44 -23.12
N THR A 79 22.10 9.44 -23.57
CA THR A 79 23.08 10.50 -23.35
C THR A 79 23.60 11.02 -24.69
N GLU A 80 24.35 12.12 -24.67
CA GLU A 80 24.97 12.69 -25.88
C GLU A 80 25.94 11.72 -26.59
N THR A 81 26.52 10.76 -25.89
CA THR A 81 27.56 9.88 -26.45
C THR A 81 27.11 8.42 -26.60
N GLY A 82 25.89 8.07 -26.20
CA GLY A 82 25.37 6.71 -26.25
C GLY A 82 24.15 6.49 -25.34
N SER A 83 23.66 5.25 -25.26
CA SER A 83 22.53 4.87 -24.41
C SER A 83 22.76 3.55 -23.67
N PHE A 84 22.19 3.43 -22.47
CA PHE A 84 22.27 2.24 -21.64
C PHE A 84 20.95 2.00 -20.90
N ALA A 85 20.71 0.76 -20.49
CA ALA A 85 19.58 0.39 -19.64
C ALA A 85 20.05 -0.07 -18.26
N VAL A 86 19.24 0.18 -17.25
CA VAL A 86 19.41 -0.35 -15.89
C VAL A 86 18.21 -1.22 -15.57
N VAL A 87 18.45 -2.48 -15.22
CA VAL A 87 17.41 -3.42 -14.80
C VAL A 87 17.60 -3.74 -13.32
N ASP A 88 16.64 -3.35 -12.51
CA ASP A 88 16.63 -3.52 -11.06
C ASP A 88 15.57 -4.54 -10.65
N PHE A 89 15.93 -5.47 -9.76
CA PHE A 89 14.98 -6.44 -9.20
C PHE A 89 15.42 -7.01 -7.85
N ALA A 90 14.44 -7.53 -7.10
CA ALA A 90 14.64 -8.29 -5.86
C ALA A 90 14.27 -9.76 -6.11
N PRO A 91 15.07 -10.75 -5.67
CA PRO A 91 14.80 -12.14 -5.97
C PRO A 91 13.55 -12.62 -5.25
N ARG A 92 12.67 -13.31 -5.99
CA ARG A 92 11.50 -13.99 -5.45
C ARG A 92 11.12 -15.18 -6.31
N TYR A 93 11.20 -16.40 -5.79
CA TYR A 93 10.81 -17.60 -6.54
C TYR A 93 10.68 -18.83 -5.64
N TYR A 94 10.02 -19.88 -6.12
CA TYR A 94 10.04 -21.18 -5.45
C TYR A 94 11.20 -22.04 -5.96
N LYS A 95 11.90 -22.73 -5.06
CA LYS A 95 12.86 -23.78 -5.37
C LYS A 95 12.64 -24.93 -4.41
N ASN A 96 12.41 -26.13 -4.94
CA ASN A 96 12.10 -27.33 -4.16
C ASN A 96 10.95 -27.13 -3.15
N GLY A 97 9.89 -26.41 -3.56
CA GLY A 97 8.73 -26.10 -2.72
C GLY A 97 8.96 -24.99 -1.68
N VAL A 98 10.18 -24.48 -1.51
CA VAL A 98 10.50 -23.40 -0.58
C VAL A 98 10.49 -22.06 -1.30
N LEU A 99 9.83 -21.06 -0.71
CA LEU A 99 9.87 -19.70 -1.22
C LEU A 99 11.21 -19.04 -0.87
N HIS A 100 11.96 -18.63 -1.89
CA HIS A 100 13.18 -17.85 -1.78
C HIS A 100 12.86 -16.38 -2.01
N TYR A 101 13.14 -15.54 -1.02
CA TYR A 101 12.90 -14.09 -1.02
C TYR A 101 13.95 -13.35 -0.19
N LYS A 102 15.21 -13.81 -0.24
CA LYS A 102 16.32 -13.22 0.54
C LYS A 102 16.41 -11.71 0.30
N ARG A 103 16.83 -10.97 1.32
CA ARG A 103 17.13 -9.54 1.26
C ARG A 103 18.37 -9.29 0.40
N ASN A 104 18.20 -9.40 -0.91
CA ASN A 104 19.19 -9.07 -1.93
C ASN A 104 18.57 -8.09 -2.93
N LEU A 105 19.39 -7.18 -3.46
CA LEU A 105 19.01 -6.27 -4.55
C LEU A 105 19.98 -6.49 -5.71
N TYR A 106 19.44 -6.70 -6.90
CA TYR A 106 20.23 -6.91 -8.12
C TYR A 106 20.02 -5.80 -9.13
N ARG A 107 21.13 -5.38 -9.74
CA ARG A 107 21.19 -4.30 -10.72
C ARG A 107 22.04 -4.73 -11.91
N LYS A 108 21.45 -4.70 -13.10
CA LYS A 108 22.12 -4.98 -14.37
C LYS A 108 22.23 -3.68 -15.16
N ILE A 109 23.45 -3.27 -15.52
CA ILE A 109 23.70 -2.06 -16.32
C ILE A 109 24.14 -2.50 -17.70
N ILE A 110 23.28 -2.32 -18.69
CA ILE A 110 23.40 -2.90 -20.04
C ILE A 110 23.74 -1.78 -21.01
N PRO A 111 24.97 -1.73 -21.60
CA PRO A 111 25.23 -0.82 -22.71
C PRO A 111 24.33 -1.19 -23.90
N LEU A 112 23.72 -0.19 -24.54
CA LEU A 112 22.85 -0.39 -25.70
C LEU A 112 23.52 0.11 -26.98
N ASP A 113 24.02 1.34 -26.97
CA ASP A 113 24.64 1.98 -28.13
C ASP A 113 25.66 3.05 -27.72
N GLY A 114 26.63 3.31 -28.59
CA GLY A 114 27.60 4.40 -28.43
C GLY A 114 28.70 4.15 -27.38
N ASN A 115 29.39 5.23 -27.01
CA ASN A 115 30.54 5.22 -26.13
C ASN A 115 30.16 5.89 -24.79
N ILE A 116 29.99 5.08 -23.74
CA ILE A 116 29.45 5.54 -22.46
C ILE A 116 30.47 5.33 -21.36
N LYS A 117 30.74 6.40 -20.62
CA LYS A 117 31.44 6.34 -19.35
C LYS A 117 30.46 6.60 -18.22
N ILE A 118 30.50 5.76 -17.21
CA ILE A 118 29.66 5.90 -16.02
C ILE A 118 30.53 5.90 -14.77
N LYS A 119 29.96 6.45 -13.71
CA LYS A 119 30.48 6.44 -12.36
C LYS A 119 29.39 5.91 -11.43
N ILE A 120 29.77 5.04 -10.51
CA ILE A 120 28.88 4.46 -9.52
C ILE A 120 29.15 5.14 -8.18
N LEU A 121 28.10 5.67 -7.53
CA LEU A 121 28.18 6.26 -6.20
C LEU A 121 27.21 5.54 -5.27
N ILE A 122 27.71 5.13 -4.11
CA ILE A 122 26.94 4.43 -3.08
C ILE A 122 27.27 5.09 -1.75
N ASN A 123 26.30 5.82 -1.23
CA ASN A 123 26.37 6.44 0.09
C ASN A 123 25.35 5.72 0.95
N LEU A 124 25.83 4.81 1.80
CA LEU A 124 25.00 4.07 2.75
C LEU A 124 25.05 4.79 4.10
N THR A 125 23.89 5.16 4.59
CA THR A 125 23.74 5.70 5.95
C THR A 125 22.80 4.82 6.76
N TYR A 126 22.67 5.08 8.04
CA TYR A 126 21.63 4.49 8.88
C TYR A 126 21.21 5.52 9.94
N SER A 127 20.24 5.17 10.78
CA SER A 127 19.70 6.08 11.81
C SER A 127 19.29 7.45 11.23
N TYR A 128 18.67 7.43 10.05
CA TYR A 128 18.18 8.57 9.29
C TYR A 128 19.29 9.58 8.94
N GLY A 129 20.46 9.07 8.51
CA GLY A 129 21.60 9.88 8.09
C GLY A 129 22.58 10.24 9.21
N ASN A 130 22.26 9.91 10.48
CA ASN A 130 23.15 10.17 11.62
C ASN A 130 24.34 9.21 11.68
N GLU A 131 24.21 8.02 11.11
CA GLU A 131 25.28 7.03 11.02
C GLU A 131 25.73 6.88 9.57
N ILE A 132 27.01 7.15 9.28
CA ILE A 132 27.59 6.92 7.96
C ILE A 132 28.26 5.55 7.96
N LEU A 133 27.82 4.65 7.09
CA LEU A 133 28.40 3.31 6.97
C LEU A 133 29.61 3.36 6.04
N LEU A 134 30.81 3.32 6.63
CA LEU A 134 32.05 3.36 5.87
C LEU A 134 32.31 2.02 5.15
N PRO A 135 32.73 2.05 3.88
CA PRO A 135 33.01 0.84 3.11
C PRO A 135 34.29 0.14 3.59
N LYS A 136 34.18 -1.15 3.90
CA LYS A 136 35.33 -2.05 4.14
C LYS A 136 35.57 -2.87 2.87
N VAL A 137 36.64 -2.55 2.15
CA VAL A 137 36.99 -3.22 0.89
C VAL A 137 37.78 -4.49 1.19
N THR A 138 37.35 -5.62 0.63
CA THR A 138 38.14 -6.85 0.57
C THR A 138 38.59 -7.10 -0.88
N SER A 139 39.13 -8.29 -1.19
CA SER A 139 39.67 -8.59 -2.53
C SER A 139 38.62 -8.49 -3.65
N ASN A 140 37.36 -8.82 -3.38
CA ASN A 140 36.31 -8.91 -4.41
C ASN A 140 34.94 -8.31 -4.01
N LEU A 141 34.78 -7.78 -2.79
CA LEU A 141 33.54 -7.17 -2.34
C LEU A 141 33.77 -5.89 -1.52
N ILE A 142 32.71 -5.10 -1.37
CA ILE A 142 32.65 -3.96 -0.45
C ILE A 142 31.64 -4.34 0.63
N GLN A 143 32.08 -4.33 1.89
CA GLN A 143 31.23 -4.61 3.04
C GLN A 143 30.85 -3.31 3.75
N TYR A 144 29.58 -3.20 4.10
CA TYR A 144 29.02 -2.17 4.98
C TYR A 144 28.42 -2.87 6.20
N GLU A 145 28.59 -2.28 7.37
CA GLU A 145 28.25 -2.91 8.64
C GLU A 145 27.78 -1.86 9.64
N SER A 146 26.61 -2.10 10.22
CA SER A 146 26.08 -1.39 11.39
C SER A 146 26.07 -2.34 12.59
N SER A 147 25.53 -1.90 13.72
CA SER A 147 25.26 -2.79 14.86
C SER A 147 24.14 -3.81 14.60
N GLU A 148 23.29 -3.57 13.60
CA GLU A 148 22.07 -4.36 13.36
C GLU A 148 22.18 -5.30 12.15
N PHE A 149 23.00 -4.94 11.16
CA PHE A 149 23.09 -5.69 9.92
C PHE A 149 24.45 -5.55 9.22
N LYS A 150 24.65 -6.43 8.24
CA LYS A 150 25.78 -6.39 7.31
C LYS A 150 25.24 -6.45 5.88
N ILE A 151 25.84 -5.66 5.00
CA ILE A 151 25.54 -5.66 3.56
C ILE A 151 26.84 -5.84 2.79
N ASN A 152 26.80 -6.71 1.79
CA ASN A 152 27.94 -7.00 0.93
C ASN A 152 27.60 -6.62 -0.50
N LEU A 153 28.38 -5.73 -1.09
CA LEU A 153 28.28 -5.36 -2.50
C LEU A 153 29.30 -6.16 -3.30
N LEU A 154 28.80 -6.96 -4.24
CA LEU A 154 29.62 -7.63 -5.26
C LEU A 154 29.35 -6.97 -6.61
N ALA A 155 30.40 -6.85 -7.43
CA ALA A 155 30.30 -6.35 -8.78
C ALA A 155 31.28 -7.07 -9.73
N ASN A 156 30.95 -7.19 -11.01
CA ASN A 156 31.87 -7.68 -12.04
C ASN A 156 32.76 -6.56 -12.62
N VAL A 157 32.87 -5.44 -11.89
CA VAL A 157 33.82 -4.36 -12.12
C VAL A 157 34.65 -4.18 -10.85
N SER A 158 35.85 -3.63 -10.98
CA SER A 158 36.74 -3.39 -9.84
C SER A 158 36.03 -2.60 -8.73
N VAL A 159 35.95 -3.20 -7.54
CA VAL A 159 35.43 -2.54 -6.33
C VAL A 159 36.20 -1.25 -6.00
N ASN A 160 37.50 -1.21 -6.31
CA ASN A 160 38.31 -0.01 -6.13
C ASN A 160 37.89 1.14 -7.07
N GLN A 161 37.38 0.85 -8.27
CA GLN A 161 36.85 1.90 -9.16
C GLN A 161 35.55 2.49 -8.59
N ILE A 162 34.70 1.65 -7.98
CA ILE A 162 33.47 2.09 -7.30
C ILE A 162 33.82 3.00 -6.12
N ILE A 163 34.72 2.56 -5.23
CA ILE A 163 35.11 3.33 -4.03
C ILE A 163 35.78 4.66 -4.37
N LYS A 164 36.63 4.69 -5.40
CA LYS A 164 37.26 5.93 -5.86
C LYS A 164 36.27 6.88 -6.55
N GLY A 165 35.08 6.41 -6.92
CA GLY A 165 34.08 7.21 -7.62
C GLY A 165 34.60 7.74 -8.97
N ASN A 166 35.38 6.93 -9.69
CA ASN A 166 35.92 7.31 -10.99
C ASN A 166 34.93 7.02 -12.12
N TYR A 167 35.01 7.80 -13.20
CA TYR A 167 34.37 7.43 -14.45
C TYR A 167 35.15 6.30 -15.13
N PHE A 168 34.44 5.26 -15.55
CA PHE A 168 35.01 4.16 -16.32
C PHE A 168 34.07 3.77 -17.46
N GLN A 169 34.65 3.07 -18.43
CA GLN A 169 33.98 2.71 -19.66
C GLN A 169 32.96 1.58 -19.46
N LEU A 170 31.72 1.75 -19.94
CA LEU A 170 30.67 0.73 -19.97
C LEU A 170 30.74 -0.04 -21.30
N ASN A 171 31.67 -0.99 -21.40
CA ASN A 171 31.86 -1.81 -22.61
C ASN A 171 31.12 -3.16 -22.60
N GLN A 172 30.62 -3.57 -21.43
CA GLN A 172 29.92 -4.82 -21.23
C GLN A 172 28.84 -4.63 -20.17
N THR A 173 27.91 -5.58 -20.08
CA THR A 173 26.92 -5.57 -19.00
C THR A 173 27.61 -5.65 -17.65
N LEU A 174 27.32 -4.69 -16.78
CA LEU A 174 27.75 -4.72 -15.40
C LEU A 174 26.66 -5.33 -14.55
N TYR A 175 27.08 -6.17 -13.60
CA TYR A 175 26.23 -6.82 -12.64
C TYR A 175 26.66 -6.37 -11.27
N LEU A 176 25.71 -5.82 -10.51
CA LEU A 176 25.89 -5.46 -9.11
C LEU A 176 24.84 -6.17 -8.27
N GLY A 177 25.25 -6.67 -7.12
CA GLY A 177 24.36 -7.22 -6.12
C GLY A 177 24.67 -6.67 -4.74
N LEU A 178 23.66 -6.12 -4.06
CA LEU A 178 23.68 -5.89 -2.62
C LEU A 178 23.11 -7.14 -1.95
N PHE A 179 23.91 -7.79 -1.12
CA PHE A 179 23.57 -9.04 -0.47
C PHE A 179 23.58 -8.87 1.04
N GLU A 180 22.52 -9.32 1.71
CA GLU A 180 22.53 -9.52 3.16
C GLU A 180 23.63 -10.49 3.59
N SER A 181 23.79 -11.58 2.84
CA SER A 181 24.87 -12.55 3.03
C SER A 181 25.51 -12.86 1.69
N ALA A 182 26.81 -12.57 1.57
CA ALA A 182 27.57 -12.81 0.36
C ALA A 182 27.59 -14.31 0.04
N PRO A 183 27.19 -14.72 -1.17
CA PRO A 183 27.28 -16.11 -1.58
C PRO A 183 28.76 -16.48 -1.80
N GLU A 184 29.11 -17.71 -1.42
CA GLU A 184 30.45 -18.26 -1.61
C GLU A 184 30.62 -18.78 -3.04
N GLU A 185 31.81 -18.57 -3.62
CA GLU A 185 32.25 -19.19 -4.88
C GLU A 185 31.26 -19.04 -6.07
N ILE A 186 30.75 -17.84 -6.31
CA ILE A 186 29.84 -17.57 -7.44
C ILE A 186 30.51 -16.89 -8.62
N ILE A 187 30.02 -17.19 -9.82
CA ILE A 187 30.18 -16.34 -11.00
C ILE A 187 29.00 -15.35 -11.01
N LEU A 188 29.28 -14.08 -10.68
CA LEU A 188 28.24 -13.10 -10.36
C LEU A 188 27.21 -12.88 -11.48
N ASN A 189 27.68 -12.79 -12.74
CA ASN A 189 26.78 -12.62 -13.89
C ASN A 189 25.85 -13.83 -14.07
N GLU A 190 26.37 -15.05 -13.96
CA GLU A 190 25.54 -16.28 -14.07
C GLU A 190 24.53 -16.37 -12.93
N TRP A 191 24.96 -16.03 -11.71
CA TRP A 191 24.07 -15.98 -10.55
C TRP A 191 22.92 -15.01 -10.78
N ILE A 192 23.22 -13.75 -11.13
CA ILE A 192 22.20 -12.70 -11.30
C ILE A 192 21.27 -13.01 -12.49
N GLU A 193 21.77 -13.59 -13.58
CA GLU A 193 20.90 -14.01 -14.71
C GLU A 193 19.96 -15.17 -14.33
N SER A 194 20.45 -16.12 -13.52
CA SER A 194 19.61 -17.18 -12.96
C SER A 194 18.52 -16.61 -12.03
N GLU A 195 18.89 -15.71 -11.11
CA GLU A 195 17.94 -15.05 -10.19
C GLU A 195 16.91 -14.23 -10.97
N PHE A 196 17.34 -13.50 -12.01
CA PHE A 196 16.47 -12.72 -12.89
C PHE A 196 15.42 -13.60 -13.57
N THR A 197 15.85 -14.71 -14.18
CA THR A 197 14.96 -15.63 -14.92
C THR A 197 13.91 -16.26 -14.00
N LYS A 198 14.33 -16.71 -12.82
CA LYS A 198 13.42 -17.29 -11.81
C LYS A 198 12.44 -16.25 -11.27
N THR A 199 12.91 -15.05 -10.98
CA THR A 199 12.08 -13.95 -10.46
C THR A 199 11.06 -13.48 -11.48
N LYS A 200 11.47 -13.33 -12.75
CA LYS A 200 10.55 -13.00 -13.85
C LYS A 200 9.44 -14.06 -13.96
N SER A 201 9.83 -15.34 -13.96
CA SER A 201 8.89 -16.46 -14.05
C SER A 201 7.92 -16.50 -12.86
N TYR A 202 8.41 -16.21 -11.65
CA TYR A 202 7.57 -16.13 -10.45
C TYR A 202 6.47 -15.08 -10.61
N TRP A 203 6.81 -13.84 -10.96
CA TRP A 203 5.82 -12.77 -11.05
C TRP A 203 4.81 -13.01 -12.17
N GLN A 204 5.28 -13.47 -13.33
CA GLN A 204 4.40 -13.79 -14.45
C GLN A 204 3.42 -14.92 -14.10
N ASN A 205 3.88 -15.95 -13.38
CA ASN A 205 3.01 -17.03 -12.90
C ASN A 205 2.06 -16.55 -11.80
N TRP A 206 2.52 -15.68 -10.90
CA TRP A 206 1.65 -15.09 -9.86
C TRP A 206 0.49 -14.32 -10.50
N VAL A 207 0.78 -13.44 -11.47
CA VAL A 207 -0.27 -12.72 -12.22
C VAL A 207 -1.18 -13.68 -13.00
N LYS A 208 -0.62 -14.73 -13.61
CA LYS A 208 -1.40 -15.73 -14.34
C LYS A 208 -2.41 -16.49 -13.46
N HIS A 209 -2.13 -16.62 -12.18
CA HIS A 209 -3.05 -17.23 -11.22
C HIS A 209 -4.07 -16.24 -10.62
N CYS A 210 -3.99 -14.95 -10.96
CA CYS A 210 -5.01 -13.98 -10.58
C CYS A 210 -6.26 -14.10 -11.45
N THR A 211 -7.43 -13.96 -10.83
CA THR A 211 -8.73 -13.80 -11.51
C THR A 211 -8.93 -12.33 -11.85
N ILE A 212 -8.48 -11.91 -13.04
CA ILE A 212 -8.54 -10.50 -13.46
C ILE A 212 -9.66 -10.30 -14.50
N PRO A 213 -10.71 -9.53 -14.17
CA PRO A 213 -11.83 -9.28 -15.09
C PRO A 213 -11.40 -8.53 -16.36
N ASN A 214 -12.21 -8.62 -17.42
CA ASN A 214 -11.96 -7.97 -18.73
C ASN A 214 -12.33 -6.47 -18.75
N PHE A 215 -11.81 -5.71 -17.80
CA PHE A 215 -11.89 -4.25 -17.75
C PHE A 215 -10.61 -3.72 -17.11
N ALA A 216 -9.93 -2.74 -17.72
CA ALA A 216 -8.71 -2.12 -17.17
C ALA A 216 -7.63 -3.12 -16.66
N GLN A 217 -7.43 -4.24 -17.36
CA GLN A 217 -6.54 -5.33 -16.91
C GLN A 217 -5.11 -4.85 -16.60
N LYS A 218 -4.55 -3.95 -17.42
CA LYS A 218 -3.20 -3.42 -17.22
C LYS A 218 -3.06 -2.71 -15.87
N GLN A 219 -4.04 -1.88 -15.54
CA GLN A 219 -4.11 -1.13 -14.29
C GLN A 219 -4.33 -2.07 -13.10
N GLN A 220 -5.23 -3.04 -13.23
CA GLN A 220 -5.47 -4.06 -12.19
C GLN A 220 -4.21 -4.90 -11.91
N ILE A 221 -3.51 -5.38 -12.95
CA ILE A 221 -2.25 -6.14 -12.79
C ILE A 221 -1.21 -5.30 -12.06
N ARG A 222 -1.05 -4.04 -12.45
CA ARG A 222 -0.05 -3.15 -11.84
C ARG A 222 -0.36 -2.89 -10.36
N SER A 223 -1.63 -2.63 -10.03
CA SER A 223 -2.10 -2.47 -8.65
C SER A 223 -1.95 -3.75 -7.84
N ALA A 224 -2.34 -4.91 -8.37
CA ALA A 224 -2.23 -6.19 -7.69
C ALA A 224 -0.78 -6.52 -7.30
N LEU A 225 0.15 -6.35 -8.24
CA LEU A 225 1.57 -6.52 -7.99
C LEU A 225 2.12 -5.50 -6.98
N CYS A 226 1.61 -4.26 -6.96
CA CYS A 226 1.97 -3.25 -5.96
C CYS A 226 1.49 -3.66 -4.57
N LEU A 227 0.22 -4.06 -4.43
CA LEU A 227 -0.35 -4.56 -3.18
C LEU A 227 0.44 -5.77 -2.66
N LYS A 228 0.83 -6.69 -3.55
CA LYS A 228 1.63 -7.85 -3.17
C LYS A 228 3.00 -7.48 -2.59
N LEU A 229 3.64 -6.41 -3.07
CA LEU A 229 4.91 -5.94 -2.50
C LEU A 229 4.76 -5.39 -1.09
N HIS A 230 3.61 -4.80 -0.76
CA HIS A 230 3.35 -4.18 0.55
C HIS A 230 3.01 -5.21 1.65
N GLN A 231 2.80 -6.48 1.29
CA GLN A 231 2.71 -7.54 2.27
C GLN A 231 4.12 -7.96 2.74
N PHE A 232 4.33 -7.89 4.05
CA PHE A 232 5.52 -8.44 4.69
C PHE A 232 5.45 -9.96 4.74
N GLN A 233 6.38 -10.61 4.05
CA GLN A 233 6.35 -12.05 3.77
C GLN A 233 6.48 -12.90 5.04
N GLU A 234 7.21 -12.40 6.03
CA GLU A 234 7.54 -13.15 7.26
C GLU A 234 6.32 -13.30 8.17
N THR A 235 5.63 -12.18 8.48
CA THR A 235 4.50 -12.18 9.43
C THR A 235 3.14 -12.19 8.76
N GLY A 236 3.02 -11.69 7.53
CA GLY A 236 1.75 -11.45 6.84
C GLY A 236 1.17 -10.05 7.02
N ALA A 237 1.82 -9.19 7.82
CA ALA A 237 1.44 -7.78 7.98
C ALA A 237 1.42 -7.04 6.63
N ILE A 238 0.55 -6.05 6.49
CA ILE A 238 0.41 -5.26 5.25
C ILE A 238 0.61 -3.79 5.60
N ILE A 239 1.66 -3.17 5.07
CA ILE A 239 1.94 -1.77 5.35
C ILE A 239 1.01 -0.84 4.54
N ALA A 240 0.62 0.32 5.10
CA ALA A 240 -0.23 1.30 4.40
C ALA A 240 0.49 1.97 3.21
N ALA A 241 1.79 2.22 3.35
CA ALA A 241 2.68 2.63 2.26
C ALA A 241 4.13 2.26 2.59
N SER A 242 5.00 2.30 1.59
CA SER A 242 6.43 1.99 1.76
C SER A 242 7.30 3.18 2.16
N THR A 243 6.71 4.38 2.30
CA THR A 243 7.39 5.63 2.65
C THR A 243 6.88 6.22 3.96
N THR A 244 7.64 7.18 4.49
CA THR A 244 7.21 8.04 5.58
C THR A 244 7.31 9.51 5.16
N SER A 245 6.47 10.35 5.75
CA SER A 245 6.60 11.81 5.75
C SER A 245 6.60 12.47 4.39
N LEU A 246 5.98 11.83 3.39
CA LEU A 246 5.60 12.54 2.17
C LEU A 246 4.35 13.38 2.48
N PRO A 247 4.34 14.67 2.12
CA PRO A 247 3.30 15.60 2.55
C PRO A 247 1.98 15.37 1.81
N GLU A 248 0.84 15.39 2.52
CA GLU A 248 -0.52 15.32 1.92
C GLU A 248 -0.79 16.49 0.95
N ALA A 249 -0.11 17.64 1.15
CA ALA A 249 -0.12 18.79 0.24
C ALA A 249 1.11 19.68 0.50
N PRO A 250 1.54 20.53 -0.46
CA PRO A 250 2.65 21.45 -0.24
C PRO A 250 2.46 22.30 1.03
N LYS A 251 3.45 22.26 1.94
CA LYS A 251 3.51 23.05 3.18
C LYS A 251 2.35 22.83 4.15
N SER A 252 1.61 21.73 4.04
CA SER A 252 0.48 21.43 4.95
C SER A 252 0.92 21.04 6.36
N GLY A 253 2.16 20.55 6.53
CA GLY A 253 2.65 19.97 7.77
C GLY A 253 2.05 18.59 8.10
N ARG A 254 1.20 18.05 7.21
CA ARG A 254 0.55 16.75 7.31
C ARG A 254 1.42 15.69 6.64
N ASN A 255 2.40 15.22 7.41
CA ASN A 255 3.45 14.31 6.97
C ASN A 255 3.50 13.16 7.98
N TRP A 256 3.19 11.94 7.55
CA TRP A 256 2.98 10.79 8.45
C TRP A 256 3.81 9.58 8.07
N ASP A 257 4.16 8.75 9.04
CA ASP A 257 4.80 7.45 8.79
C ASP A 257 3.74 6.37 8.53
N TYR A 258 3.76 5.81 7.31
CA TYR A 258 2.75 4.85 6.82
C TYR A 258 3.31 3.43 6.71
N ARG A 259 4.52 3.18 7.22
CA ARG A 259 5.24 1.90 7.08
C ARG A 259 4.77 0.82 8.07
N PHE A 260 3.60 1.02 8.67
CA PHE A 260 2.98 0.15 9.67
C PHE A 260 1.73 -0.52 9.14
N CYS A 261 1.25 -1.54 9.86
CA CYS A 261 0.05 -2.28 9.50
C CYS A 261 -1.18 -1.71 10.21
N TRP A 262 -1.96 -0.91 9.49
CA TRP A 262 -3.33 -0.57 9.91
C TRP A 262 -4.25 -1.76 9.71
N LEU A 263 -5.07 -2.06 10.70
CA LEU A 263 -6.05 -3.15 10.61
C LEU A 263 -7.07 -2.89 9.48
N ARG A 264 -7.48 -1.63 9.33
CA ARG A 264 -8.33 -1.13 8.24
C ARG A 264 -7.72 -1.41 6.86
N ASP A 265 -6.50 -0.92 6.64
CA ASP A 265 -5.82 -1.03 5.35
C ASP A 265 -5.51 -2.49 5.00
N GLY A 266 -5.18 -3.30 6.01
CA GLY A 266 -5.05 -4.75 5.90
C GLY A 266 -6.33 -5.40 5.39
N PHE A 267 -7.49 -5.12 6.00
CA PHE A 267 -8.79 -5.62 5.55
C PHE A 267 -9.06 -5.29 4.07
N TYR A 268 -8.94 -4.02 3.68
CA TYR A 268 -9.23 -3.60 2.31
C TYR A 268 -8.27 -4.23 1.30
N THR A 269 -6.99 -4.32 1.64
CA THR A 269 -5.99 -4.97 0.79
C THR A 269 -6.29 -6.45 0.59
N LEU A 270 -6.69 -7.15 1.64
CA LEU A 270 -7.06 -8.56 1.57
C LEU A 270 -8.34 -8.78 0.78
N LEU A 271 -9.34 -7.91 0.93
CA LEU A 271 -10.56 -7.97 0.13
C LEU A 271 -10.22 -7.87 -1.37
N ALA A 272 -9.38 -6.91 -1.75
CA ALA A 272 -8.94 -6.76 -3.14
C ALA A 272 -8.15 -7.99 -3.64
N LEU A 273 -7.20 -8.51 -2.86
CA LEU A 273 -6.39 -9.67 -3.25
C LEU A 273 -7.22 -10.96 -3.33
N THR A 274 -8.14 -11.17 -2.38
CA THR A 274 -9.04 -12.33 -2.35
C THR A 274 -9.98 -12.32 -3.56
N ASN A 275 -10.48 -11.14 -3.95
CA ASN A 275 -11.28 -10.99 -5.15
C ASN A 275 -10.50 -11.32 -6.44
N LEU A 276 -9.18 -11.07 -6.44
CA LEU A 276 -8.27 -11.49 -7.49
C LEU A 276 -7.85 -12.97 -7.37
N GLY A 277 -8.40 -13.73 -6.42
CA GLY A 277 -8.12 -15.15 -6.23
C GLY A 277 -6.81 -15.48 -5.51
N GLN A 278 -6.24 -14.52 -4.78
CA GLN A 278 -4.99 -14.67 -4.02
C GLN A 278 -5.31 -14.89 -2.53
N PHE A 279 -5.17 -16.13 -2.05
CA PHE A 279 -5.60 -16.56 -0.71
C PHE A 279 -4.43 -16.73 0.27
N GLU A 280 -3.24 -17.00 -0.23
CA GLU A 280 -2.04 -17.17 0.60
C GLU A 280 -1.74 -15.90 1.42
N GLU A 281 -2.06 -14.74 0.87
CA GLU A 281 -1.93 -13.45 1.53
C GLU A 281 -2.86 -13.35 2.73
N LEU A 282 -4.10 -13.84 2.58
CA LEU A 282 -5.11 -13.88 3.63
C LEU A 282 -4.75 -14.88 4.75
N GLU A 283 -4.29 -16.08 4.38
CA GLU A 283 -3.82 -17.08 5.36
C GLU A 283 -2.72 -16.49 6.27
N ARG A 284 -1.75 -15.79 5.68
CA ARG A 284 -0.65 -15.16 6.43
C ARG A 284 -1.12 -14.02 7.32
N TYR A 285 -1.98 -13.14 6.80
CA TYR A 285 -2.52 -12.05 7.62
C TYR A 285 -3.33 -12.57 8.82
N SER A 286 -4.05 -13.69 8.67
CA SER A 286 -4.77 -14.30 9.80
C SER A 286 -3.83 -14.75 10.94
N GLN A 287 -2.61 -15.19 10.60
CA GLN A 287 -1.56 -15.52 11.58
C GLN A 287 -1.05 -14.25 12.26
N TYR A 288 -0.80 -13.18 11.48
CA TYR A 288 -0.43 -11.88 12.04
C TYR A 288 -1.46 -11.39 13.06
N ILE A 289 -2.75 -11.33 12.69
CA ILE A 289 -3.82 -10.91 13.61
C ILE A 289 -3.91 -11.78 14.86
N SER A 290 -3.73 -13.09 14.72
CA SER A 290 -3.76 -14.01 15.86
C SER A 290 -2.61 -13.81 16.84
N ASN A 291 -1.48 -13.27 16.37
CA ASN A 291 -0.30 -13.00 17.19
C ASN A 291 -0.31 -11.60 17.81
N LEU A 292 -1.21 -10.72 17.39
CA LEU A 292 -1.37 -9.41 18.01
C LEU A 292 -1.85 -9.58 19.46
N THR A 293 -1.28 -8.77 20.35
CA THR A 293 -1.69 -8.70 21.74
C THR A 293 -2.59 -7.47 21.93
N PRO A 294 -3.88 -7.65 22.22
CA PRO A 294 -4.76 -6.54 22.58
C PRO A 294 -4.30 -5.85 23.86
N THR A 295 -4.85 -4.67 24.16
CA THR A 295 -4.63 -4.00 25.45
C THR A 295 -5.20 -4.84 26.60
N LYS A 296 -4.94 -4.41 27.85
CA LYS A 296 -5.49 -5.08 29.05
C LYS A 296 -7.02 -5.14 29.03
N GLU A 297 -7.69 -4.19 28.38
CA GLU A 297 -9.15 -4.15 28.18
C GLU A 297 -9.63 -4.98 26.99
N GLY A 298 -8.74 -5.71 26.30
CA GLY A 298 -9.06 -6.50 25.11
C GLY A 298 -9.17 -5.69 23.82
N ARG A 299 -8.75 -4.41 23.82
CA ARG A 299 -8.85 -3.51 22.66
C ARG A 299 -7.72 -3.75 21.67
N PHE A 300 -8.06 -3.76 20.39
CA PHE A 300 -7.07 -3.67 19.33
C PHE A 300 -6.76 -2.21 19.03
N GLN A 301 -5.48 -1.91 18.80
CA GLN A 301 -5.03 -0.59 18.34
C GLN A 301 -5.34 -0.43 16.85
N PRO A 302 -5.44 0.81 16.33
CA PRO A 302 -5.64 1.06 14.90
C PRO A 302 -4.55 0.43 14.02
N LEU A 303 -3.31 0.50 14.50
CA LEU A 303 -2.12 0.02 13.82
C LEU A 303 -1.10 -0.62 14.77
N TYR A 304 -0.22 -1.43 14.17
CA TYR A 304 0.88 -2.14 14.81
C TYR A 304 2.12 -2.17 13.90
N SER A 305 3.30 -2.42 14.46
CA SER A 305 4.50 -2.68 13.65
C SER A 305 4.32 -3.93 12.79
N ILE A 306 5.20 -4.14 11.80
CA ILE A 306 5.10 -5.34 10.96
C ILE A 306 5.35 -6.65 11.73
N PHE A 307 5.92 -6.56 12.94
CA PHE A 307 6.10 -7.66 13.89
C PHE A 307 5.04 -7.69 15.01
N GLY A 308 4.10 -6.75 15.01
CA GLY A 308 2.99 -6.72 15.98
C GLY A 308 3.29 -5.93 17.25
N GLU A 309 4.37 -5.17 17.30
CA GLU A 309 4.68 -4.29 18.43
C GLU A 309 3.64 -3.17 18.51
N SER A 310 3.23 -2.86 19.73
CA SER A 310 2.15 -1.92 20.00
C SER A 310 2.60 -0.48 20.19
N LEU A 311 3.84 -0.25 20.63
CA LEU A 311 4.37 1.07 20.92
C LEU A 311 5.00 1.70 19.67
N LEU A 312 4.33 2.71 19.11
CA LEU A 312 4.75 3.37 17.86
C LEU A 312 4.90 4.89 18.06
N GLU A 313 5.69 5.29 19.06
CA GLU A 313 5.88 6.70 19.43
C GLU A 313 6.25 7.58 18.23
N GLU A 314 5.45 8.63 18.02
CA GLU A 314 5.72 9.64 17.00
C GLU A 314 6.90 10.52 17.43
N LYS A 315 7.90 10.65 16.56
CA LYS A 315 9.07 11.53 16.78
C LYS A 315 9.27 12.40 15.55
N ILE A 316 9.56 13.68 15.79
CA ILE A 316 9.94 14.62 14.74
C ILE A 316 11.47 14.61 14.63
N LEU A 317 11.97 14.45 13.40
CA LEU A 317 13.39 14.49 13.08
C LEU A 317 13.78 15.82 12.43
N GLU A 318 15.00 16.28 12.69
CA GLU A 318 15.59 17.48 12.07
C GLU A 318 16.13 17.17 10.67
N LEU A 319 15.21 16.86 9.75
CA LEU A 319 15.47 16.58 8.34
C LEU A 319 14.71 17.59 7.46
N ASP A 320 15.22 17.85 6.26
CA ASP A 320 14.64 18.83 5.33
C ASP A 320 13.20 18.45 4.90
N GLY A 321 12.94 17.15 4.75
CA GLY A 321 11.68 16.61 4.26
C GLY A 321 11.55 16.67 2.74
N TYR A 322 10.60 15.92 2.20
CA TYR A 322 10.38 15.82 0.76
C TYR A 322 10.11 17.20 0.15
N LEU A 323 10.93 17.63 -0.81
CA LEU A 323 10.88 18.96 -1.41
C LEU A 323 10.87 20.11 -0.36
N LYS A 324 11.59 19.93 0.75
CA LYS A 324 11.67 20.86 1.90
C LYS A 324 10.35 21.04 2.65
N ASN A 325 9.45 20.06 2.59
CA ASN A 325 8.23 20.04 3.38
C ASN A 325 8.47 19.25 4.67
N GLY A 326 8.72 19.96 5.76
CA GLY A 326 8.72 19.40 7.10
C GLY A 326 7.34 19.47 7.78
N PRO A 327 7.20 18.89 8.99
CA PRO A 327 8.23 18.12 9.70
C PRO A 327 8.36 16.69 9.15
N VAL A 328 9.51 16.04 9.36
CA VAL A 328 9.66 14.60 9.13
C VAL A 328 9.29 13.86 10.40
N ARG A 329 8.24 13.02 10.33
CA ARG A 329 7.75 12.19 11.44
C ARG A 329 8.14 10.72 11.22
N ILE A 330 8.56 10.08 12.29
CA ILE A 330 8.73 8.61 12.34
C ILE A 330 7.86 8.08 13.47
N GLY A 331 7.38 6.84 13.36
CA GLY A 331 6.29 6.38 14.24
C GLY A 331 4.98 7.09 13.89
N ASN A 332 3.91 6.77 14.62
CA ASN A 332 2.60 7.33 14.29
C ASN A 332 1.69 7.34 15.51
N SER A 333 1.28 8.53 15.98
CA SER A 333 0.52 8.68 17.23
C SER A 333 -0.85 8.01 17.22
N ALA A 334 -1.37 7.63 16.04
CA ALA A 334 -2.66 6.99 15.92
C ALA A 334 -2.75 5.63 16.63
N TYR A 335 -1.62 5.01 17.01
CA TYR A 335 -1.63 3.77 17.81
C TYR A 335 -2.38 3.92 19.15
N THR A 336 -2.49 5.16 19.66
CA THR A 336 -3.21 5.49 20.90
C THR A 336 -4.70 5.76 20.69
N HIS A 337 -5.15 5.92 19.44
CA HIS A 337 -6.53 6.29 19.16
C HIS A 337 -7.47 5.09 19.37
N LYS A 338 -8.73 5.40 19.66
CA LYS A 338 -9.81 4.42 19.69
C LYS A 338 -10.45 4.38 18.31
N GLN A 339 -10.42 3.22 17.66
CA GLN A 339 -11.05 3.00 16.36
C GLN A 339 -11.90 1.72 16.44
N ASN A 340 -13.21 1.89 16.58
CA ASN A 340 -14.11 0.77 16.86
C ASN A 340 -14.58 0.05 15.57
N ASP A 341 -14.42 0.66 14.38
CA ASP A 341 -14.69 0.00 13.10
C ASP A 341 -13.73 -1.16 12.79
N ALA A 342 -12.53 -1.16 13.37
CA ALA A 342 -11.50 -2.18 13.14
C ALA A 342 -11.99 -3.61 13.46
N TYR A 343 -12.83 -3.78 14.47
CA TYR A 343 -13.37 -5.09 14.85
C TYR A 343 -14.20 -5.73 13.75
N GLY A 344 -15.04 -4.92 13.09
CA GLY A 344 -15.84 -5.40 11.96
C GLY A 344 -14.99 -5.75 10.75
N GLN A 345 -13.95 -4.95 10.49
CA GLN A 345 -12.98 -5.16 9.42
C GLN A 345 -12.21 -6.48 9.62
N ILE A 346 -11.78 -6.78 10.84
CA ILE A 346 -11.12 -8.06 11.15
C ILE A 346 -12.07 -9.24 10.86
N LEU A 347 -13.29 -9.24 11.42
CA LEU A 347 -14.22 -10.35 11.23
C LEU A 347 -14.57 -10.58 9.75
N LEU A 348 -14.78 -9.49 9.00
CA LEU A 348 -15.06 -9.58 7.58
C LEU A 348 -13.84 -10.08 6.79
N SER A 349 -12.62 -9.69 7.16
CA SER A 349 -11.39 -10.19 6.53
C SER A 349 -11.20 -11.69 6.74
N LEU A 350 -11.58 -12.21 7.90
CA LEU A 350 -11.40 -13.63 8.25
C LEU A 350 -12.47 -14.53 7.62
N LEU A 351 -13.61 -13.98 7.21
CA LEU A 351 -14.76 -14.73 6.69
C LEU A 351 -14.40 -15.75 5.59
N PRO A 352 -13.59 -15.43 4.56
CA PRO A 352 -13.26 -16.40 3.51
C PRO A 352 -12.51 -17.63 4.03
N LEU A 353 -11.74 -17.52 5.13
CA LEU A 353 -11.01 -18.66 5.73
C LEU A 353 -11.94 -19.72 6.33
N TYR A 354 -13.22 -19.40 6.52
CA TYR A 354 -14.24 -20.32 7.00
C TYR A 354 -15.17 -20.83 5.89
N LEU A 355 -15.48 -19.96 4.91
CA LEU A 355 -16.51 -20.25 3.91
C LEU A 355 -15.98 -20.67 2.54
N ASP A 356 -14.78 -20.27 2.16
CA ASP A 356 -14.27 -20.53 0.81
C ASP A 356 -13.75 -21.97 0.70
N GLU A 357 -14.42 -22.79 -0.12
CA GLU A 357 -14.07 -24.20 -0.30
C GLU A 357 -12.73 -24.43 -1.02
N ARG A 358 -12.17 -23.40 -1.66
CA ARG A 358 -10.82 -23.49 -2.26
C ARG A 358 -9.74 -23.63 -1.20
N ILE A 359 -9.99 -23.18 0.03
CA ILE A 359 -9.05 -23.24 1.14
C ILE A 359 -9.15 -24.64 1.78
N PRO A 360 -8.10 -25.47 1.68
CA PRO A 360 -8.13 -26.82 2.25
C PRO A 360 -8.31 -26.79 3.77
N GLU A 361 -8.97 -27.80 4.35
CA GLU A 361 -9.26 -27.88 5.79
C GLU A 361 -8.03 -27.63 6.69
N LYS A 362 -6.87 -28.16 6.29
CA LYS A 362 -5.58 -27.98 6.98
C LYS A 362 -5.08 -26.52 7.04
N ASN A 363 -5.56 -25.67 6.14
CA ASN A 363 -5.21 -24.25 6.04
C ASN A 363 -6.31 -23.34 6.59
N ARG A 364 -7.47 -23.90 6.97
CA ARG A 364 -8.56 -23.12 7.53
C ARG A 364 -8.18 -22.49 8.86
N PHE A 365 -8.83 -21.37 9.15
CA PHE A 365 -8.59 -20.61 10.35
C PHE A 365 -9.41 -21.20 11.51
N HIS A 366 -8.72 -21.75 12.51
CA HIS A 366 -9.35 -22.50 13.61
C HIS A 366 -9.37 -21.72 14.95
N ASN A 367 -9.41 -20.39 14.91
CA ASN A 367 -9.38 -19.56 16.13
C ASN A 367 -10.77 -18.96 16.45
N LEU A 368 -11.70 -19.81 16.86
CA LEU A 368 -13.05 -19.37 17.25
C LEU A 368 -13.04 -18.42 18.47
N ASN A 369 -12.03 -18.52 19.35
CA ASN A 369 -11.90 -17.63 20.49
C ASN A 369 -11.60 -16.18 20.06
N LEU A 370 -10.76 -16.00 19.03
CA LEU A 370 -10.55 -14.67 18.46
C LEU A 370 -11.86 -14.07 17.92
N VAL A 371 -12.65 -14.86 17.17
CA VAL A 371 -13.97 -14.43 16.67
C VAL A 371 -14.90 -14.00 17.81
N LYS A 372 -14.96 -14.80 18.89
CA LYS A 372 -15.76 -14.47 20.09
C LYS A 372 -15.28 -13.20 20.76
N ASN A 373 -13.98 -13.04 20.96
CA ASN A 373 -13.39 -11.86 21.61
C ASN A 373 -13.66 -10.59 20.80
N ILE A 374 -13.53 -10.64 19.47
CA ILE A 374 -13.82 -9.49 18.61
C ILE A 374 -15.32 -9.15 18.64
N LEU A 375 -16.19 -10.16 18.63
CA LEU A 375 -17.64 -9.95 18.74
C LEU A 375 -18.04 -9.37 20.11
N GLU A 376 -17.36 -9.76 21.18
CA GLU A 376 -17.49 -9.14 22.51
C GLU A 376 -17.04 -7.67 22.50
N GLN A 377 -15.95 -7.34 21.80
CA GLN A 377 -15.54 -5.94 21.65
C GLN A 377 -16.61 -5.12 20.92
N ILE A 378 -17.18 -5.61 19.81
CA ILE A 378 -18.30 -4.95 19.10
C ILE A 378 -19.48 -4.67 20.06
N GLU A 379 -19.79 -5.62 20.94
CA GLU A 379 -20.85 -5.43 21.94
C GLU A 379 -20.51 -4.33 22.95
N LEU A 380 -19.30 -4.37 23.50
CA LEU A 380 -18.83 -3.42 24.50
C LEU A 380 -18.69 -2.00 23.94
N THR A 381 -18.30 -1.86 22.68
CA THR A 381 -18.03 -0.57 22.03
C THR A 381 -19.19 -0.04 21.20
N MET A 382 -20.34 -0.73 21.16
CA MET A 382 -21.50 -0.36 20.32
C MET A 382 -21.98 1.09 20.52
N ASP A 383 -21.82 1.63 21.73
CA ASP A 383 -22.26 2.98 22.08
C ASP A 383 -21.09 3.91 22.49
N GLU A 384 -19.84 3.48 22.32
CA GLU A 384 -18.66 4.26 22.65
C GLU A 384 -18.27 5.19 21.49
N PRO A 385 -18.16 6.51 21.71
CA PRO A 385 -17.58 7.42 20.72
C PRO A 385 -16.11 7.07 20.42
N ASP A 386 -15.73 7.12 19.14
CA ASP A 386 -14.38 6.81 18.67
C ASP A 386 -13.85 7.88 17.72
N ALA A 387 -12.61 7.73 17.27
CA ALA A 387 -11.94 8.68 16.37
C ALA A 387 -12.33 8.50 14.90
N GLY A 388 -13.18 7.50 14.60
CA GLY A 388 -13.58 7.08 13.25
C GLY A 388 -12.40 6.60 12.40
N LEU A 389 -12.69 6.27 11.12
CA LEU A 389 -11.66 5.78 10.21
C LEU A 389 -10.61 6.82 9.83
N TRP A 390 -10.87 8.11 10.06
CA TRP A 390 -9.94 9.19 9.76
C TRP A 390 -9.06 9.56 10.94
N GLU A 391 -9.21 8.86 12.08
CA GLU A 391 -8.33 8.96 13.24
C GLU A 391 -8.22 10.40 13.77
N PHE A 392 -9.37 11.09 13.88
CA PHE A 392 -9.46 12.46 14.39
C PHE A 392 -8.82 12.55 15.79
N ARG A 393 -7.92 13.52 15.97
CA ARG A 393 -7.14 13.71 17.20
C ARG A 393 -7.90 14.48 18.26
N ASN A 394 -8.68 15.50 17.87
CA ASN A 394 -9.28 16.42 18.83
C ASN A 394 -10.75 16.12 19.18
N PHE A 395 -11.38 15.14 18.53
CA PHE A 395 -12.75 14.77 18.86
C PHE A 395 -13.03 13.28 18.66
N SER A 396 -14.04 12.80 19.37
CA SER A 396 -14.62 11.48 19.17
C SER A 396 -16.14 11.58 18.99
N GLN A 397 -16.70 10.72 18.15
CA GLN A 397 -18.12 10.73 17.83
C GLN A 397 -18.67 9.30 17.68
N LYS A 398 -20.00 9.21 17.67
CA LYS A 398 -20.73 7.99 17.33
C LYS A 398 -20.85 7.89 15.81
N HIS A 399 -19.76 7.49 15.16
CA HIS A 399 -19.63 7.52 13.71
C HIS A 399 -20.54 6.50 12.99
N CYS A 400 -21.22 6.93 11.93
CA CYS A 400 -22.07 6.06 11.11
C CYS A 400 -21.26 4.92 10.48
N TYR A 401 -20.04 5.22 10.02
CA TYR A 401 -19.10 4.24 9.48
C TYR A 401 -18.74 3.14 10.48
N THR A 402 -18.51 3.50 11.74
CA THR A 402 -18.26 2.54 12.83
C THR A 402 -19.44 1.59 13.01
N PHE A 403 -20.67 2.10 13.00
CA PHE A 403 -21.85 1.25 13.11
C PHE A 403 -22.05 0.35 11.89
N LEU A 404 -21.75 0.82 10.68
CA LEU A 404 -21.73 -0.01 9.48
C LEU A 404 -20.77 -1.20 9.65
N PHE A 405 -19.58 -0.97 10.20
CA PHE A 405 -18.61 -2.04 10.43
C PHE A 405 -18.99 -2.97 11.60
N HIS A 406 -19.61 -2.46 12.65
CA HIS A 406 -20.23 -3.33 13.68
C HIS A 406 -21.31 -4.23 13.06
N TRP A 407 -22.16 -3.70 12.17
CA TRP A 407 -23.21 -4.47 11.50
C TRP A 407 -22.64 -5.55 10.58
N ILE A 408 -21.74 -5.20 9.66
CA ILE A 408 -21.16 -6.17 8.72
C ILE A 408 -20.25 -7.17 9.43
N GLY A 409 -19.55 -6.75 10.48
CA GLY A 409 -18.73 -7.61 11.33
C GLY A 409 -19.57 -8.66 12.06
N ALA A 410 -20.67 -8.24 12.68
CA ALA A 410 -21.62 -9.16 13.31
C ALA A 410 -22.24 -10.12 12.28
N LYS A 411 -22.55 -9.63 11.07
CA LYS A 411 -23.02 -10.48 9.96
C LYS A 411 -21.97 -11.50 9.53
N ALA A 412 -20.70 -11.11 9.39
CA ALA A 412 -19.61 -12.04 9.07
C ALA A 412 -19.44 -13.11 10.17
N ALA A 413 -19.46 -12.70 11.44
CA ALA A 413 -19.41 -13.64 12.57
C ALA A 413 -20.61 -14.60 12.59
N ARG A 414 -21.79 -14.17 12.16
CA ARG A 414 -22.98 -15.03 12.02
C ARG A 414 -22.75 -16.12 10.99
N GLU A 415 -22.25 -15.77 9.81
CA GLU A 415 -21.98 -16.76 8.76
C GLU A 415 -20.89 -17.77 9.18
N ILE A 416 -19.84 -17.29 9.87
CA ILE A 416 -18.83 -18.17 10.50
C ILE A 416 -19.48 -19.10 11.52
N ALA A 417 -20.34 -18.57 12.39
CA ALA A 417 -21.01 -19.34 13.42
C ALA A 417 -21.97 -20.40 12.84
N LEU A 418 -22.69 -20.08 11.78
CA LEU A 418 -23.54 -21.04 11.06
C LEU A 418 -22.72 -22.19 10.48
N GLN A 419 -21.59 -21.87 9.82
CA GLN A 419 -20.68 -22.88 9.26
C GLN A 419 -20.09 -23.81 10.33
N LEU A 420 -19.91 -23.32 11.56
CA LEU A 420 -19.34 -24.05 12.68
C LEU A 420 -20.38 -24.63 13.66
N GLY A 421 -21.68 -24.45 13.40
CA GLY A 421 -22.77 -24.92 14.29
C GLY A 421 -22.79 -24.26 15.67
N GLN A 422 -22.49 -22.95 15.76
CA GLN A 422 -22.39 -22.18 17.01
C GLN A 422 -23.64 -21.33 17.28
N ASP A 423 -24.77 -21.94 17.62
CA ASP A 423 -26.07 -21.27 17.79
C ASP A 423 -26.07 -20.08 18.78
N GLN A 424 -25.27 -20.17 19.84
CA GLN A 424 -25.14 -19.07 20.81
C GLN A 424 -24.55 -17.81 20.17
N ILE A 425 -23.56 -17.97 19.27
CA ILE A 425 -22.95 -16.86 18.55
C ILE A 425 -23.94 -16.30 17.54
N VAL A 426 -24.68 -17.15 16.83
CA VAL A 426 -25.75 -16.73 15.90
C VAL A 426 -26.75 -15.82 16.62
N ASN A 427 -27.28 -16.26 17.77
CA ASN A 427 -28.22 -15.46 18.55
C ASN A 427 -27.63 -14.11 19.00
N LYS A 428 -26.36 -14.10 19.43
CA LYS A 428 -25.67 -12.86 19.81
C LYS A 428 -25.51 -11.91 18.63
N THR A 429 -25.11 -12.42 17.45
CA THR A 429 -24.92 -11.59 16.24
C THR A 429 -26.21 -10.93 15.79
N GLU A 430 -27.36 -11.61 15.86
CA GLU A 430 -28.67 -11.03 15.52
C GLU A 430 -29.04 -9.83 16.41
N ILE A 431 -28.72 -9.90 17.71
CA ILE A 431 -28.93 -8.79 18.65
C ILE A 431 -28.03 -7.61 18.28
N LEU A 432 -26.75 -7.88 18.02
CA LEU A 432 -25.77 -6.84 17.69
C LEU A 432 -26.05 -6.17 16.34
N MET A 433 -26.45 -6.94 15.32
CA MET A 433 -26.87 -6.41 14.02
C MET A 433 -28.04 -5.44 14.17
N LYS A 434 -29.09 -5.79 14.92
CA LYS A 434 -30.24 -4.90 15.18
C LYS A 434 -29.86 -3.63 15.94
N LYS A 435 -28.93 -3.72 16.90
CA LYS A 435 -28.40 -2.55 17.61
C LYS A 435 -27.63 -1.63 16.66
N ALA A 436 -26.74 -2.20 15.84
CA ALA A 436 -25.97 -1.45 14.85
C ALA A 436 -26.88 -0.79 13.82
N GLU A 437 -27.89 -1.51 13.30
CA GLU A 437 -28.93 -0.96 12.40
C GLU A 437 -29.64 0.25 13.01
N LYS A 438 -30.10 0.14 14.26
CA LYS A 438 -30.71 1.27 14.97
C LYS A 438 -29.76 2.47 15.05
N ASN A 439 -28.48 2.23 15.30
CA ASN A 439 -27.48 3.28 15.40
C ASN A 439 -27.13 3.90 14.04
N ILE A 440 -27.11 3.12 12.96
CA ILE A 440 -26.96 3.60 11.57
C ILE A 440 -28.16 4.48 11.18
N GLU A 441 -29.38 4.01 11.43
CA GLU A 441 -30.60 4.75 11.14
C GLU A 441 -30.70 6.07 11.93
N ALA A 442 -30.15 6.12 13.14
CA ALA A 442 -30.03 7.37 13.91
C ALA A 442 -29.02 8.38 13.34
N CYS A 443 -28.21 8.00 12.34
CA CYS A 443 -27.36 8.90 11.57
C CYS A 443 -28.03 9.42 10.29
N TYR A 444 -29.27 8.99 9.99
CA TYR A 444 -29.99 9.50 8.83
C TYR A 444 -30.58 10.88 9.14
N ASP A 445 -30.28 11.86 8.29
CA ASP A 445 -30.85 13.21 8.36
C ASP A 445 -31.93 13.36 7.29
N GLU A 446 -33.18 13.56 7.73
CA GLU A 446 -34.34 13.67 6.82
C GLU A 446 -34.32 14.94 5.96
N GLU A 447 -33.73 16.03 6.46
CA GLU A 447 -33.65 17.31 5.74
C GLU A 447 -32.64 17.23 4.60
N LEU A 448 -31.49 16.60 4.85
CA LEU A 448 -30.46 16.35 3.85
C LEU A 448 -30.76 15.13 2.97
N GLY A 449 -31.66 14.24 3.40
CA GLY A 449 -32.03 13.02 2.70
C GLY A 449 -30.86 12.03 2.57
N CYS A 450 -29.96 11.99 3.56
CA CYS A 450 -28.75 11.17 3.53
C CYS A 450 -28.27 10.81 4.93
N TYR A 451 -27.37 9.83 5.02
CA TYR A 451 -26.68 9.52 6.27
C TYR A 451 -25.50 10.47 6.47
N THR A 452 -25.36 11.00 7.67
CA THR A 452 -24.31 11.93 8.06
C THR A 452 -23.19 11.21 8.81
N GLN A 453 -22.05 11.90 9.00
CA GLN A 453 -20.81 11.35 9.55
C GLN A 453 -21.02 10.65 10.91
N ALA A 454 -21.90 11.18 11.75
CA ALA A 454 -22.18 10.67 13.08
C ALA A 454 -23.58 11.07 13.57
N GLN A 455 -24.07 10.39 14.61
CA GLN A 455 -25.36 10.70 15.23
C GLN A 455 -25.45 12.17 15.65
N GLY A 456 -26.51 12.86 15.22
CA GLY A 456 -26.77 14.26 15.56
C GLY A 456 -25.82 15.27 14.90
N LYS A 457 -25.05 14.87 13.89
CA LYS A 457 -24.20 15.76 13.09
C LYS A 457 -24.79 15.94 11.69
N LYS A 458 -24.48 17.07 11.05
CA LYS A 458 -24.86 17.37 9.66
C LYS A 458 -23.69 17.22 8.68
N ASP A 459 -22.49 17.01 9.19
CA ASP A 459 -21.29 16.81 8.39
C ASP A 459 -21.42 15.54 7.54
N LEU A 460 -21.03 15.62 6.27
CA LEU A 460 -21.02 14.48 5.36
C LEU A 460 -19.61 13.89 5.25
N ASP A 461 -19.57 12.59 4.98
CA ASP A 461 -18.32 11.83 4.91
C ASP A 461 -18.38 10.84 3.72
N ALA A 462 -17.33 10.83 2.89
CA ALA A 462 -17.26 10.00 1.70
C ALA A 462 -17.21 8.50 2.04
N SER A 463 -16.79 8.11 3.24
CA SER A 463 -16.82 6.72 3.69
C SER A 463 -18.25 6.14 3.71
N LEU A 464 -19.28 6.99 3.79
CA LEU A 464 -20.68 6.56 3.80
C LEU A 464 -21.21 6.16 2.42
N LEU A 465 -20.43 6.32 1.35
CA LEU A 465 -20.69 5.65 0.08
C LEU A 465 -20.68 4.12 0.25
N GLN A 466 -19.98 3.61 1.27
CA GLN A 466 -19.92 2.19 1.55
C GLN A 466 -21.20 1.60 2.13
N LEU A 467 -22.14 2.43 2.60
CA LEU A 467 -23.50 1.95 2.89
C LEU A 467 -24.11 1.31 1.63
N ILE A 468 -23.76 1.79 0.43
CA ILE A 468 -24.19 1.20 -0.85
C ILE A 468 -23.29 0.01 -1.21
N THR A 469 -21.96 0.17 -1.20
CA THR A 469 -21.05 -0.86 -1.72
C THR A 469 -20.97 -2.12 -0.86
N LEU A 470 -21.17 -2.00 0.45
CA LEU A 470 -21.26 -3.12 1.40
C LEU A 470 -22.71 -3.65 1.57
N GLY A 471 -23.67 -3.09 0.83
CA GLY A 471 -25.02 -3.62 0.72
C GLY A 471 -25.94 -3.38 1.93
N TYR A 472 -25.69 -2.33 2.71
CA TYR A 472 -26.64 -1.87 3.72
C TYR A 472 -27.84 -1.17 3.06
N LEU A 473 -27.56 -0.28 2.10
CA LEU A 473 -28.54 0.35 1.24
C LEU A 473 -28.69 -0.45 -0.06
N ASP A 474 -29.91 -0.85 -0.38
CA ASP A 474 -30.24 -1.37 -1.70
C ASP A 474 -30.11 -0.23 -2.73
N PRO A 475 -29.22 -0.35 -3.74
CA PRO A 475 -29.00 0.66 -4.77
C PRO A 475 -30.26 1.09 -5.55
N LYS A 476 -31.32 0.27 -5.54
CA LYS A 476 -32.57 0.57 -6.26
C LYS A 476 -33.48 1.54 -5.50
N THR A 477 -33.25 1.75 -4.21
CA THR A 477 -34.12 2.55 -3.34
C THR A 477 -33.91 4.05 -3.55
N GLU A 478 -34.96 4.85 -3.33
CA GLU A 478 -34.84 6.32 -3.33
C GLU A 478 -33.90 6.83 -2.22
N LYS A 479 -33.82 6.10 -1.10
CA LYS A 479 -32.89 6.42 0.00
C LYS A 479 -31.43 6.35 -0.48
N ALA A 480 -31.06 5.29 -1.23
CA ALA A 480 -29.72 5.17 -1.81
C ALA A 480 -29.42 6.27 -2.86
N LYS A 481 -30.39 6.57 -3.72
CA LYS A 481 -30.28 7.63 -4.75
C LYS A 481 -30.11 9.01 -4.14
N SER A 482 -30.90 9.34 -3.11
CA SER A 482 -30.80 10.60 -2.37
C SER A 482 -29.45 10.69 -1.65
N HIS A 483 -29.04 9.62 -0.98
CA HIS A 483 -27.78 9.55 -0.24
C HIS A 483 -26.55 9.81 -1.12
N ILE A 484 -26.39 9.09 -2.23
CA ILE A 484 -25.26 9.30 -3.15
C ILE A 484 -25.29 10.71 -3.75
N LYS A 485 -26.49 11.26 -4.03
CA LYS A 485 -26.63 12.60 -4.60
C LYS A 485 -26.23 13.69 -3.61
N ALA A 486 -26.58 13.54 -2.34
CA ALA A 486 -26.17 14.47 -1.28
C ALA A 486 -24.64 14.48 -1.09
N ILE A 487 -24.02 13.29 -1.03
CA ILE A 487 -22.56 13.15 -0.96
C ILE A 487 -21.89 13.76 -2.21
N GLU A 488 -22.41 13.46 -3.41
CA GLU A 488 -21.90 13.98 -4.67
C GLU A 488 -21.95 15.52 -4.71
N ASN A 489 -23.07 16.12 -4.31
CA ASN A 489 -23.23 17.57 -4.35
C ASN A 489 -22.34 18.29 -3.32
N SER A 490 -22.02 17.64 -2.20
CA SER A 490 -21.25 18.24 -1.11
C SER A 490 -19.74 18.01 -1.25
N LEU A 491 -19.32 16.78 -1.53
CA LEU A 491 -17.92 16.35 -1.42
C LEU A 491 -17.20 16.18 -2.76
N LYS A 492 -17.92 16.24 -3.91
CA LYS A 492 -17.28 16.16 -5.22
C LYS A 492 -16.70 17.51 -5.61
N SER A 493 -15.40 17.53 -5.86
CA SER A 493 -14.71 18.69 -6.42
C SER A 493 -15.21 18.99 -7.85
N LYS A 494 -14.94 20.20 -8.34
CA LYS A 494 -15.32 20.62 -9.71
C LYS A 494 -14.75 19.73 -10.80
N ASN A 495 -13.59 19.11 -10.54
CA ASN A 495 -12.90 18.22 -11.47
C ASN A 495 -13.25 16.73 -11.27
N GLY A 496 -14.20 16.40 -10.38
CA GLY A 496 -14.73 15.04 -10.22
C GLY A 496 -14.10 14.20 -9.09
N PHE A 497 -13.00 14.65 -8.48
CA PHE A 497 -12.39 13.98 -7.33
C PHE A 497 -13.18 14.20 -6.03
N MET A 498 -13.11 13.27 -5.09
CA MET A 498 -13.86 13.29 -3.83
C MET A 498 -13.00 13.69 -2.63
N TYR A 499 -13.47 14.66 -1.85
CA TYR A 499 -12.93 14.94 -0.51
C TYR A 499 -13.38 13.87 0.49
N ARG A 500 -12.59 13.65 1.56
CA ARG A 500 -13.03 12.82 2.71
C ARG A 500 -14.27 13.42 3.37
N TYR A 501 -14.16 14.71 3.69
CA TYR A 501 -15.14 15.60 4.31
C TYR A 501 -14.66 17.05 4.07
N LEU A 502 -15.50 18.06 4.37
CA LEU A 502 -15.18 19.48 4.17
C LEU A 502 -15.21 20.35 5.44
N HIS A 503 -15.58 19.81 6.59
CA HIS A 503 -15.46 20.55 7.86
C HIS A 503 -14.00 20.71 8.26
N GLN A 504 -13.73 21.67 9.15
CA GLN A 504 -12.40 21.87 9.72
C GLN A 504 -12.04 20.67 10.61
N ASP A 505 -10.91 20.04 10.33
CA ASP A 505 -10.30 19.02 11.19
C ASP A 505 -9.16 19.61 12.04
N ASP A 506 -8.35 18.73 12.63
CA ASP A 506 -7.21 19.08 13.48
C ASP A 506 -6.13 19.95 12.81
N PHE A 507 -6.09 19.99 11.47
CA PHE A 507 -5.13 20.74 10.67
C PHE A 507 -5.79 21.67 9.63
N GLY A 508 -7.10 21.91 9.71
CA GLY A 508 -7.84 22.85 8.86
C GLY A 508 -8.81 22.18 7.89
N THR A 509 -9.18 22.88 6.82
CA THR A 509 -10.02 22.30 5.75
C THR A 509 -9.12 21.56 4.76
N PRO A 510 -9.42 20.30 4.40
CA PRO A 510 -8.62 19.55 3.46
C PRO A 510 -8.43 20.28 2.12
N GLU A 511 -7.17 20.50 1.72
CA GLU A 511 -6.83 21.14 0.43
C GLU A 511 -6.86 20.13 -0.73
N THR A 512 -6.55 18.86 -0.42
CA THR A 512 -6.48 17.74 -1.35
C THR A 512 -7.67 16.81 -1.22
N THR A 513 -7.93 16.09 -2.31
CA THR A 513 -8.88 14.98 -2.35
C THR A 513 -8.17 13.67 -2.06
N PHE A 514 -8.87 12.76 -1.40
CA PHE A 514 -8.31 11.47 -1.01
C PHE A 514 -8.67 10.43 -2.07
N LEU A 515 -7.66 9.83 -2.70
CA LEU A 515 -7.86 9.11 -3.95
C LEU A 515 -8.80 7.90 -3.80
N VAL A 516 -8.68 7.14 -2.70
CA VAL A 516 -9.59 6.02 -2.43
C VAL A 516 -11.07 6.46 -2.34
N CYS A 517 -11.37 7.66 -1.84
CA CYS A 517 -12.76 8.17 -1.80
C CYS A 517 -13.33 8.37 -3.22
N THR A 518 -12.48 8.76 -4.17
CA THR A 518 -12.89 8.86 -5.58
C THR A 518 -13.18 7.47 -6.14
N PHE A 519 -12.38 6.46 -5.79
CA PHE A 519 -12.65 5.08 -6.18
C PHE A 519 -13.90 4.49 -5.51
N TRP A 520 -14.19 4.80 -4.23
CA TRP A 520 -15.46 4.44 -3.61
C TRP A 520 -16.67 5.07 -4.31
N TYR A 521 -16.51 6.29 -4.81
CA TYR A 521 -17.54 6.93 -5.61
C TYR A 521 -17.73 6.23 -6.96
N ILE A 522 -16.65 5.86 -7.65
CA ILE A 522 -16.72 5.03 -8.87
C ILE A 522 -17.44 3.70 -8.59
N GLU A 523 -17.11 3.05 -7.48
CA GLU A 523 -17.73 1.80 -7.05
C GLU A 523 -19.24 1.97 -6.78
N ALA A 524 -19.61 3.02 -6.03
CA ALA A 524 -21.00 3.35 -5.75
C ALA A 524 -21.77 3.68 -7.04
N LEU A 525 -21.17 4.42 -7.99
CA LEU A 525 -21.76 4.69 -9.31
C LEU A 525 -22.06 3.38 -10.05
N ALA A 526 -21.11 2.43 -10.07
CA ALA A 526 -21.32 1.13 -10.69
C ALA A 526 -22.46 0.35 -10.00
N CYS A 527 -22.52 0.33 -8.66
CA CYS A 527 -23.59 -0.31 -7.89
C CYS A 527 -24.97 0.28 -8.21
N MET A 528 -25.05 1.61 -8.41
CA MET A 528 -26.25 2.37 -8.77
C MET A 528 -26.61 2.30 -10.27
N ASP A 529 -25.99 1.39 -11.04
CA ASP A 529 -26.17 1.23 -12.49
C ASP A 529 -25.79 2.47 -13.33
N ARG A 530 -25.05 3.43 -12.75
CA ARG A 530 -24.43 4.60 -13.43
C ARG A 530 -23.08 4.22 -14.05
N VAL A 531 -23.03 3.09 -14.78
CA VAL A 531 -21.79 2.42 -15.22
C VAL A 531 -20.96 3.28 -16.17
N ASN A 532 -21.59 4.02 -17.09
CA ASN A 532 -20.86 4.89 -18.02
C ASN A 532 -20.14 6.03 -17.30
N GLU A 533 -20.76 6.60 -16.27
CA GLU A 533 -20.12 7.63 -15.43
C GLU A 533 -18.98 7.03 -14.61
N ALA A 534 -19.16 5.81 -14.09
CA ALA A 534 -18.12 5.08 -13.38
C ALA A 534 -16.88 4.83 -14.28
N ILE A 535 -17.08 4.39 -15.53
CA ILE A 535 -15.99 4.17 -16.50
C ILE A 535 -15.28 5.49 -16.83
N ALA A 536 -16.03 6.54 -17.16
CA ALA A 536 -15.45 7.83 -17.51
C ALA A 536 -14.60 8.40 -16.37
N LEU A 537 -15.09 8.32 -15.12
CA LEU A 537 -14.34 8.76 -13.96
C LEU A 537 -13.15 7.84 -13.66
N PHE A 538 -13.28 6.52 -13.84
CA PHE A 538 -12.17 5.57 -13.69
C PHE A 538 -11.03 5.86 -14.66
N ASP A 539 -11.33 6.04 -15.95
CA ASP A 539 -10.34 6.34 -16.98
C ASP A 539 -9.64 7.68 -16.68
N TYR A 540 -10.42 8.70 -16.31
CA TYR A 540 -9.90 10.01 -15.93
C TYR A 540 -8.97 9.93 -14.71
N VAL A 541 -9.34 9.20 -13.65
CA VAL A 541 -8.48 9.01 -12.47
C VAL A 541 -7.19 8.26 -12.85
N CYS A 542 -7.25 7.29 -13.77
CA CYS A 542 -6.07 6.55 -14.21
C CYS A 542 -5.01 7.42 -14.91
N GLU A 543 -5.39 8.50 -15.57
CA GLU A 543 -4.46 9.47 -16.19
C GLU A 543 -3.59 10.21 -15.14
N HIS A 544 -4.02 10.21 -13.88
CA HIS A 544 -3.33 10.87 -12.77
C HIS A 544 -2.29 9.98 -12.10
N SER A 545 -2.24 8.69 -12.43
CA SER A 545 -1.15 7.80 -12.02
C SER A 545 0.21 8.31 -12.52
N ASN A 546 1.29 7.83 -11.90
CA ASN A 546 2.62 8.13 -12.42
C ASN A 546 2.88 7.37 -13.74
N GLN A 547 4.03 7.59 -14.36
CA GLN A 547 4.42 6.96 -15.63
C GLN A 547 4.44 5.41 -15.60
N LEU A 548 4.34 4.81 -14.42
CA LEU A 548 4.31 3.36 -14.19
C LEU A 548 2.95 2.84 -13.71
N GLY A 549 1.92 3.68 -13.63
CA GLY A 549 0.59 3.28 -13.14
C GLY A 549 0.50 3.16 -11.62
N LEU A 550 1.37 3.84 -10.87
CA LEU A 550 1.37 3.88 -9.40
C LEU A 550 0.69 5.15 -8.88
N PHE A 551 0.04 5.03 -7.72
CA PHE A 551 -0.68 6.11 -7.06
C PHE A 551 -0.15 6.41 -5.66
N SER A 552 -0.07 7.69 -5.33
CA SER A 552 0.03 8.18 -3.96
C SER A 552 -1.34 8.21 -3.28
N GLU A 553 -1.35 8.70 -2.05
CA GLU A 553 -2.52 8.87 -1.20
C GLU A 553 -3.55 9.90 -1.69
N ASP A 554 -3.08 11.07 -2.06
CA ASP A 554 -3.91 12.23 -2.38
C ASP A 554 -3.76 12.67 -3.84
N LEU A 555 -4.83 13.27 -4.35
CA LEU A 555 -4.81 14.09 -5.56
C LEU A 555 -5.18 15.54 -5.23
N GLU A 556 -4.41 16.50 -5.74
CA GLU A 556 -4.77 17.91 -5.69
C GLU A 556 -6.05 18.14 -6.49
N SER A 557 -7.08 18.68 -5.85
CA SER A 557 -8.41 18.88 -6.44
C SER A 557 -8.42 19.65 -7.77
N LYS A 558 -7.46 20.56 -7.98
CA LYS A 558 -7.40 21.46 -9.16
C LYS A 558 -6.60 20.89 -10.33
N THR A 559 -5.44 20.30 -10.07
CA THR A 559 -4.51 19.84 -11.11
C THR A 559 -4.41 18.33 -11.21
N GLY A 560 -4.90 17.62 -10.19
CA GLY A 560 -4.72 16.19 -10.02
C GLY A 560 -3.27 15.79 -9.74
N GLY A 561 -2.44 16.70 -9.19
CA GLY A 561 -1.10 16.38 -8.71
C GLY A 561 -1.14 15.37 -7.56
N GLN A 562 -0.25 14.39 -7.57
CA GLN A 562 -0.15 13.34 -6.57
C GLN A 562 0.59 13.80 -5.31
N TRP A 563 0.01 13.59 -4.14
CA TRP A 563 0.60 13.92 -2.83
C TRP A 563 0.36 12.81 -1.78
N GLY A 564 0.96 12.95 -0.60
CA GLY A 564 0.94 11.96 0.47
C GLY A 564 1.86 10.76 0.19
N ASN A 565 1.77 9.72 1.03
CA ASN A 565 2.70 8.59 0.95
C ASN A 565 2.55 7.80 -0.37
N PHE A 566 3.66 7.20 -0.84
CA PHE A 566 3.74 6.63 -2.19
C PHE A 566 4.51 5.28 -2.21
N PRO A 567 4.08 4.31 -3.05
CA PRO A 567 2.69 4.13 -3.43
C PRO A 567 1.84 3.85 -2.18
N GLN A 568 0.59 4.29 -2.19
CA GLN A 568 -0.34 3.99 -1.10
C GLN A 568 -1.15 2.74 -1.45
N THR A 569 -1.22 1.77 -0.54
CA THR A 569 -2.00 0.54 -0.75
C THR A 569 -3.48 0.84 -0.95
N TYR A 570 -4.04 1.74 -0.14
CA TYR A 570 -5.48 2.01 -0.15
C TYR A 570 -5.98 2.55 -1.50
N SER A 571 -5.19 3.40 -2.16
CA SER A 571 -5.46 3.90 -3.50
C SER A 571 -5.45 2.79 -4.56
N HIS A 572 -4.50 1.86 -4.46
CA HIS A 572 -4.44 0.69 -5.33
C HIS A 572 -5.58 -0.32 -5.07
N VAL A 573 -6.05 -0.43 -3.81
CA VAL A 573 -7.26 -1.19 -3.48
C VAL A 573 -8.50 -0.59 -4.14
N GLY A 574 -8.68 0.72 -4.01
CA GLY A 574 -9.80 1.44 -4.63
C GLY A 574 -9.88 1.15 -6.13
N LEU A 575 -8.74 1.19 -6.84
CA LEU A 575 -8.68 0.87 -8.25
C LEU A 575 -9.17 -0.56 -8.55
N VAL A 576 -8.65 -1.56 -7.84
CA VAL A 576 -8.99 -2.98 -8.08
C VAL A 576 -10.49 -3.21 -7.85
N ASN A 577 -11.03 -2.73 -6.73
CA ASN A 577 -12.43 -2.91 -6.38
C ASN A 577 -13.36 -2.20 -7.36
N ALA A 578 -13.05 -0.95 -7.73
CA ALA A 578 -13.83 -0.20 -8.71
C ALA A 578 -13.83 -0.88 -10.09
N ALA A 579 -12.66 -1.35 -10.56
CA ALA A 579 -12.54 -2.05 -11.84
C ALA A 579 -13.36 -3.35 -11.85
N GLN A 580 -13.34 -4.09 -10.74
CA GLN A 580 -14.13 -5.30 -10.60
C GLN A 580 -15.64 -5.01 -10.62
N LYS A 581 -16.13 -4.02 -9.86
CA LYS A 581 -17.56 -3.65 -9.86
C LYS A 581 -18.03 -3.16 -11.22
N ILE A 582 -17.23 -2.38 -11.93
CA ILE A 582 -17.52 -2.00 -13.31
C ILE A 582 -17.62 -3.26 -14.19
N SER A 583 -16.67 -4.20 -14.09
CA SER A 583 -16.71 -5.42 -14.90
C SER A 583 -17.92 -6.30 -14.61
N GLU A 584 -18.31 -6.45 -13.34
CA GLU A 584 -19.51 -7.20 -12.93
C GLU A 584 -20.76 -6.64 -13.61
N LYS A 585 -20.87 -5.31 -13.70
CA LYS A 585 -22.00 -4.62 -14.32
C LYS A 585 -21.94 -4.58 -15.85
N LYS A 586 -20.74 -4.53 -16.44
CA LYS A 586 -20.55 -4.61 -17.89
C LYS A 586 -20.82 -6.00 -18.46
N SER A 587 -20.70 -7.05 -17.65
CA SER A 587 -20.80 -8.45 -18.08
C SER A 587 -22.24 -8.82 -18.49
N LYS A 588 -22.66 -8.32 -19.66
CA LYS A 588 -23.65 -8.94 -20.54
C LYS A 588 -22.88 -9.72 -21.60
N SER A 589 -22.63 -11.01 -21.31
CA SER A 589 -22.06 -12.04 -22.21
C SER A 589 -20.64 -11.80 -22.77
N LEU A 590 -19.89 -12.89 -22.86
CA LEU A 590 -18.64 -12.97 -23.62
C LEU A 590 -18.86 -12.97 -25.15
N PHE A 591 -20.11 -12.98 -25.61
CA PHE A 591 -20.49 -13.28 -27.00
C PHE A 591 -21.61 -12.39 -27.59
N TRP A 592 -21.86 -11.17 -27.07
CA TRP A 592 -22.80 -10.24 -27.71
C TRP A 592 -22.17 -8.91 -28.05
#